data_AF-A0A5C2HGI8-F1
#
_entry.id   AF-A0A5C2HGI8-F1
#
_cell.length_a   1.000
_cell.length_b   1.000
_cell.length_c   1.000
_cell.angle_alpha   90.00
_cell.angle_beta   90.00
_cell.angle_gamma   90.00
#
_symmetry.space_group_name_H-M   'P 1'
#
loop_
_entity.id
_entity.type
_entity.pdbx_description
1 polymer ?
#
loop_
_entity_poly.entity_id
_entity_poly.type
_entity_poly.pdbx_seq_one_letter_code
_entity_poly.pdbx_strand_id
1 'polypeptide(L)'
;MNQKYKNHFPFIVYEKMFIDKTGSELDNEELEYLLNFCNQCNYLNSSKELYSYSMLLLKRFYPVFLVRIIIELKTKKILKITDAPESLKKLYKEIADIVIVSSMPNSRRD
;
A
#
# COMPACT_ATOMS: atom_id res chain seq x y z
N MET A 1 -8.79 -18.33 10.82
CA MET A 1 -8.96 -17.24 9.83
C MET A 1 -8.27 -17.63 8.54
N ASN A 2 -8.83 -17.20 7.41
CA ASN A 2 -8.74 -17.87 6.11
C ASN A 2 -7.33 -17.73 5.47
N GLN A 3 -6.59 -18.84 5.38
CA GLN A 3 -5.28 -18.97 4.69
C GLN A 3 -5.28 -18.46 3.23
N LYS A 4 -6.45 -18.23 2.64
CA LYS A 4 -6.65 -17.83 1.24
C LYS A 4 -6.05 -16.46 0.87
N TYR A 5 -5.93 -15.53 1.82
CA TYR A 5 -5.46 -14.17 1.54
C TYR A 5 -3.98 -13.93 1.87
N LYS A 6 -3.40 -14.78 2.72
CA LYS A 6 -2.02 -14.65 3.20
C LYS A 6 -1.00 -14.70 2.06
N ASN A 7 -1.37 -15.31 0.93
CA ASN A 7 -0.48 -15.52 -0.21
C ASN A 7 -0.76 -14.61 -1.43
N HIS A 8 -1.62 -13.59 -1.30
CA HIS A 8 -1.95 -12.74 -2.45
C HIS A 8 -1.22 -11.40 -2.41
N PHE A 9 -0.63 -10.99 -3.52
CA PHE A 9 -0.19 -9.60 -3.71
C PHE A 9 -1.42 -8.66 -3.70
N PRO A 10 -1.37 -7.49 -3.02
CA PRO A 10 -0.21 -6.86 -2.36
C PRO A 10 -0.03 -7.21 -0.87
N PHE A 11 -0.92 -8.01 -0.28
CA PHE A 11 -0.92 -8.30 1.17
C PHE A 11 0.41 -8.86 1.68
N ILE A 12 1.00 -9.87 1.02
CA ILE A 12 2.30 -10.45 1.43
C ILE A 12 3.40 -9.38 1.57
N VAL A 13 3.40 -8.40 0.67
CA VAL A 13 4.45 -7.37 0.64
C VAL A 13 4.29 -6.41 1.82
N TYR A 14 3.04 -6.08 2.18
CA TYR A 14 2.76 -5.28 3.37
C TYR A 14 3.05 -6.04 4.66
N GLU A 15 2.71 -7.33 4.74
CA GLU A 15 3.01 -8.17 5.91
C GLU A 15 4.52 -8.27 6.13
N LYS A 16 5.30 -8.56 5.08
CA LYS A 16 6.77 -8.58 5.17
C LYS A 16 7.34 -7.23 5.57
N MET A 17 6.87 -6.15 4.95
CA MET A 17 7.30 -4.79 5.29
C MET A 17 7.04 -4.45 6.76
N PHE A 18 5.90 -4.88 7.29
CA PHE A 18 5.55 -4.67 8.69
C PHE A 18 6.51 -5.43 9.62
N ILE A 19 6.75 -6.71 9.35
CA ILE A 19 7.67 -7.54 10.13
C ILE A 19 9.09 -6.96 10.09
N ASP A 20 9.56 -6.56 8.91
CA ASP A 20 10.90 -5.99 8.73
C ASP A 20 11.10 -4.67 9.48
N LYS A 21 10.03 -3.89 9.68
CA LYS A 21 10.10 -2.56 10.30
C LYS A 21 9.82 -2.56 11.79
N THR A 22 8.89 -3.38 12.23
CA THR A 22 8.45 -3.43 13.64
C THR A 22 9.16 -4.55 14.41
N GLY A 23 9.64 -5.59 13.72
CA GLY A 23 10.22 -6.79 14.34
C GLY A 23 9.17 -7.72 14.96
N SER A 24 7.88 -7.45 14.73
CA SER A 24 6.74 -8.19 15.28
C SER A 24 5.79 -8.63 14.17
N GLU A 25 5.05 -9.71 14.43
CA GLU A 25 3.93 -10.11 13.58
C GLU A 25 2.75 -9.13 13.70
N LEU A 26 1.87 -9.14 12.70
CA LEU A 26 0.64 -8.36 12.71
C LEU A 26 -0.31 -8.86 13.80
N ASP A 27 -0.86 -7.96 14.61
CA ASP A 27 -1.97 -8.28 15.50
C ASP A 27 -3.27 -8.51 14.70
N ASN A 28 -4.30 -9.08 15.33
CA ASN A 28 -5.58 -9.38 14.70
C ASN A 28 -6.24 -8.14 14.08
N GLU A 29 -6.16 -6.98 14.75
CA GLU A 29 -6.69 -5.70 14.24
C GLU A 29 -5.93 -5.23 12.99
N GLU A 30 -4.60 -5.31 13.02
CA GLU A 30 -3.73 -4.91 11.90
C GLU A 30 -3.90 -5.83 10.70
N LEU A 31 -4.05 -7.13 10.97
CA LEU A 31 -4.32 -8.15 9.98
C LEU A 31 -5.67 -7.88 9.28
N GLU A 32 -6.73 -7.69 10.06
CA GLU A 32 -8.07 -7.41 9.53
C GLU A 32 -8.08 -6.12 8.70
N TYR A 33 -7.44 -5.06 9.21
CA TYR A 33 -7.30 -3.81 8.47
C TYR A 33 -6.56 -4.01 7.14
N LEU A 34 -5.40 -4.66 7.14
CA LEU A 34 -4.62 -4.88 5.91
C LEU A 34 -5.37 -5.74 4.89
N LEU A 35 -6.10 -6.76 5.36
CA LEU A 35 -6.96 -7.56 4.50
C LEU A 35 -8.03 -6.70 3.84
N ASN A 36 -8.71 -5.84 4.61
CA ASN A 36 -9.72 -4.92 4.08
C ASN A 36 -9.13 -3.85 3.15
N PHE A 37 -7.92 -3.36 3.44
CA PHE A 37 -7.21 -2.38 2.63
C PHE A 37 -6.71 -2.98 1.30
N CYS A 38 -6.36 -4.26 1.29
CA CYS A 38 -5.98 -5.03 0.10
C CYS A 38 -7.19 -5.56 -0.68
N ASN A 39 -8.37 -5.59 -0.07
CA ASN A 39 -9.56 -6.17 -0.69
C ASN A 39 -10.06 -5.30 -1.85
N GLN A 40 -10.26 -5.93 -3.01
CA GLN A 40 -10.61 -5.26 -4.27
C GLN A 40 -12.00 -4.63 -4.27
N CYS A 41 -12.90 -5.08 -3.39
CA CYS A 41 -14.26 -4.56 -3.29
C CYS A 41 -14.33 -3.15 -2.71
N ASN A 42 -13.30 -2.70 -1.98
CA ASN A 42 -13.24 -1.34 -1.44
C ASN A 42 -12.58 -0.43 -2.48
N TYR A 43 -13.36 0.25 -3.32
CA TYR A 43 -12.82 1.04 -4.43
C TYR A 43 -12.31 2.43 -3.97
N LEU A 44 -12.88 2.96 -2.89
CA LEU A 44 -12.51 4.23 -2.27
C LEU A 44 -11.65 3.97 -1.03
N ASN A 45 -10.52 4.67 -0.92
CA ASN A 45 -9.56 4.60 0.17
C ASN A 45 -8.87 3.23 0.34
N SER A 46 -8.49 2.59 -0.77
CA SER A 46 -7.82 1.29 -0.76
C SER A 46 -6.45 1.28 -1.43
N SER A 47 -5.71 0.19 -1.23
CA SER A 47 -4.45 -0.07 -1.92
C SER A 47 -4.58 -0.01 -3.45
N LYS A 48 -5.73 -0.43 -4.01
CA LYS A 48 -6.01 -0.39 -5.45
C LYS A 48 -6.15 1.05 -5.95
N GLU A 49 -6.83 1.92 -5.20
CA GLU A 49 -6.92 3.34 -5.54
C GLU A 49 -5.54 3.99 -5.60
N LEU A 50 -4.71 3.73 -4.58
CA LEU A 50 -3.33 4.22 -4.53
C LEU A 50 -2.52 3.74 -5.74
N TYR A 51 -2.62 2.45 -6.07
CA TYR A 51 -1.97 1.86 -7.24
C TYR A 51 -2.38 2.53 -8.55
N SER A 52 -3.69 2.62 -8.81
CA SER A 52 -4.21 3.25 -10.03
C SER A 52 -3.83 4.72 -10.14
N TYR A 53 -3.86 5.45 -9.01
CA TYR A 53 -3.47 6.85 -8.96
C TYR A 53 -1.97 7.04 -9.22
N SER A 54 -1.13 6.21 -8.61
CA SER A 54 0.32 6.20 -8.85
C SER A 54 0.65 5.88 -10.31
N MET A 55 0.02 4.86 -10.88
CA MET A 55 0.19 4.49 -12.29
C MET A 55 -0.18 5.63 -13.24
N LEU A 56 -1.27 6.36 -12.95
CA LEU A 56 -1.70 7.52 -13.74
C LEU A 56 -0.65 8.64 -13.71
N LEU A 57 -0.12 8.96 -12.53
CA LEU A 57 0.89 10.01 -12.36
C LEU A 57 2.20 9.64 -13.08
N LEU A 58 2.65 8.39 -12.96
CA LEU A 58 3.85 7.92 -13.65
C LEU A 58 3.70 7.96 -15.17
N LYS A 59 2.53 7.56 -15.71
CA LYS A 59 2.24 7.64 -17.15
C LYS A 59 2.22 9.07 -17.70
N ARG A 60 1.93 10.07 -16.87
CA ARG A 60 1.95 11.49 -17.26
C ARG A 60 3.34 12.11 -17.24
N PHE A 61 4.40 11.30 -17.10
CA PHE A 61 5.80 11.74 -17.08
C PHE A 61 6.11 12.77 -15.97
N TYR A 62 5.37 12.74 -14.86
CA TYR A 62 5.76 13.49 -13.68
C TYR A 62 7.10 12.97 -13.15
N PRO A 63 8.02 13.84 -12.72
CA PRO A 63 9.23 13.44 -12.01
C PRO A 63 8.90 12.50 -10.84
N VAL A 64 9.67 11.40 -10.72
CA VAL A 64 9.40 10.34 -9.72
C VAL A 64 9.35 10.88 -8.29
N PHE A 65 10.17 11.89 -7.96
CA PHE A 65 10.15 12.49 -6.63
C PHE A 65 8.83 13.22 -6.32
N LEU A 66 8.20 13.85 -7.32
CA LEU A 66 6.88 14.48 -7.15
C LEU A 66 5.79 13.43 -6.97
N VAL A 67 5.84 12.36 -7.77
CA VAL A 67 4.92 11.23 -7.62
C VAL A 67 5.02 10.66 -6.21
N ARG A 68 6.25 10.46 -5.70
CA ARG A 68 6.49 9.98 -4.34
C ARG A 68 5.83 10.86 -3.28
N ILE A 69 6.04 12.17 -3.32
CA ILE A 69 5.42 13.12 -2.37
C ILE A 69 3.89 13.03 -2.44
N ILE A 70 3.32 13.01 -3.64
CA ILE A 70 1.85 12.97 -3.83
C ILE A 70 1.26 11.67 -3.27
N ILE A 71 1.89 10.52 -3.57
CA ILE A 71 1.42 9.22 -3.09
C ILE A 71 1.60 9.10 -1.58
N GLU A 72 2.72 9.54 -1.00
CA GLU A 72 2.90 9.57 0.45
C GLU A 72 1.78 10.35 1.18
N LEU A 73 1.45 11.55 0.69
CA LEU A 73 0.39 12.37 1.26
C LEU A 73 -0.99 11.71 1.12
N LYS A 74 -1.27 11.09 -0.03
CA LYS A 74 -2.52 10.39 -0.27
C LYS A 74 -2.65 9.14 0.59
N THR A 75 -1.59 8.35 0.73
CA THR A 75 -1.54 7.18 1.63
C THR A 75 -1.80 7.60 3.07
N LYS A 76 -1.09 8.63 3.57
CA LYS A 76 -1.32 9.15 4.92
C LYS A 76 -2.77 9.58 5.14
N LYS A 77 -3.38 10.24 4.15
CA LYS A 77 -4.79 10.67 4.20
C LYS A 77 -5.73 9.48 4.25
N ILE A 78 -5.51 8.47 3.40
CA ILE A 78 -6.31 7.25 3.35
C ILE A 78 -6.28 6.53 4.69
N LEU A 79 -5.07 6.24 5.23
CA LEU A 79 -4.91 5.56 6.51
C LEU A 79 -5.56 6.30 7.68
N LYS A 80 -5.67 7.64 7.60
CA LYS A 80 -6.38 8.44 8.59
C LYS A 80 -7.90 8.35 8.44
N ILE A 81 -8.42 8.33 7.21
CA ILE A 81 -9.86 8.26 6.94
C ILE A 81 -10.43 6.88 7.25
N THR A 82 -9.67 5.83 6.96
CA THR A 82 -10.06 4.43 7.22
C THR A 82 -9.78 3.99 8.65
N ASP A 83 -9.36 4.92 9.51
CA ASP A 83 -8.95 4.70 10.89
C ASP A 83 -8.01 3.51 11.09
N ALA A 84 -6.92 3.51 10.32
CA ALA A 84 -5.94 2.44 10.38
C ALA A 84 -5.27 2.37 11.78
N PRO A 85 -4.81 1.18 12.21
CA PRO A 85 -3.97 1.04 13.39
C PRO A 85 -2.75 1.98 13.37
N GLU A 86 -2.36 2.49 14.54
CA GLU A 86 -1.29 3.49 14.65
C GLU A 86 0.07 3.00 14.14
N SER A 87 0.34 1.70 14.27
CA SER A 87 1.52 1.05 13.69
C SER A 87 1.56 1.21 12.16
N LEU A 88 0.44 0.96 11.47
CA LEU A 88 0.32 1.10 10.03
C LEU A 88 0.30 2.57 9.58
N LYS A 89 -0.33 3.47 10.36
CA LYS A 89 -0.27 4.92 10.12
C LYS A 89 1.17 5.45 10.13
N LYS A 90 2.05 4.91 10.98
CA LYS A 90 3.48 5.28 11.02
C LYS A 90 4.24 4.80 9.77
N LEU A 91 3.83 3.67 9.19
CA LEU A 91 4.45 3.05 8.01
C LEU A 91 3.89 3.56 6.67
N TYR A 92 3.22 4.72 6.67
CA TYR A 92 2.58 5.26 5.46
C TYR A 92 3.56 5.51 4.30
N LYS A 93 4.83 5.81 4.60
CA LYS A 93 5.87 6.04 3.58
C LYS A 93 6.26 4.74 2.91
N GLU A 94 6.48 3.69 3.68
CA GLU A 94 6.77 2.35 3.20
C GLU A 94 5.63 1.80 2.35
N ILE A 95 4.38 1.98 2.79
CA ILE A 95 3.19 1.60 2.02
C ILE A 95 3.14 2.37 0.70
N ALA A 96 3.40 3.68 0.72
CA ALA A 96 3.47 4.50 -0.49
C ALA A 96 4.56 4.02 -1.45
N ASP A 97 5.74 3.67 -0.93
CA ASP A 97 6.86 3.16 -1.74
C ASP A 97 6.53 1.84 -2.42
N ILE A 98 5.90 0.90 -1.69
CA ILE A 98 5.43 -0.36 -2.27
C ILE A 98 4.47 -0.09 -3.42
N VAL A 99 3.50 0.82 -3.23
CA VAL A 99 2.56 1.22 -4.27
C VAL A 99 3.28 1.79 -5.49
N ILE A 100 4.21 2.72 -5.29
CA ILE A 100 4.93 3.39 -6.37
C ILE A 100 5.72 2.36 -7.16
N VAL A 101 6.56 1.56 -6.50
CA VAL A 101 7.38 0.53 -7.15
C VAL A 101 6.51 -0.46 -7.92
N SER A 102 5.40 -0.89 -7.33
CA SER A 102 4.47 -1.82 -7.98
C SER A 102 3.79 -1.22 -9.20
N SER A 103 3.55 0.09 -9.18
CA SER A 103 2.91 0.84 -10.28
C SER A 103 3.89 1.31 -11.36
N MET A 104 5.20 1.21 -11.11
CA MET A 104 6.20 1.54 -12.13
C MET A 104 6.03 0.57 -13.30
N PRO A 105 5.99 1.08 -14.54
CA PRO A 105 6.00 0.21 -15.71
C PRO A 105 7.27 -0.65 -15.64
N ASN A 106 7.12 -1.97 -15.75
CA ASN A 106 8.26 -2.88 -15.84
C ASN A 106 9.14 -2.42 -16.99
N SER A 107 10.32 -1.86 -16.67
CA SER A 107 11.32 -1.47 -17.66
C SER A 107 12.08 -2.68 -18.22
N ARG A 108 11.65 -3.91 -17.90
CA ARG A 108 12.01 -5.10 -18.68
C ARG A 108 11.31 -4.97 -20.04
N ARG A 109 12.01 -4.28 -20.93
CA ARG A 109 11.81 -4.36 -22.38
C ARG A 109 11.78 -5.83 -22.80
N ASP A 110 10.90 -6.09 -23.74
CA ASP A 110 10.92 -7.22 -24.66
C ASP A 110 12.34 -7.55 -25.16
#